data_AF-A1WPJ7-F1
#
_entry.id   AF-A1WPJ7-F1
#
_cell.length_a   1.000
_cell.length_b   1.000
_cell.length_c   1.000
_cell.angle_alpha   90.00
_cell.angle_beta   90.00
_cell.angle_gamma   90.00
#
_symmetry.space_group_name_H-M   'P 1'
#
loop_
_entity.id
_entity.type
_entity.pdbx_description
1 polymer ?
#
loop_
_entity_poly.entity_id
_entity_poly.type
_entity_poly.pdbx_seq_one_letter_code
_entity_poly.pdbx_strand_id
1 'polypeptide(L)'
;MDQQMDQKSMALSEPRSGCPGFTNKQGQYLAFIWAYGLINARAPAERDMQRFFGVTAPSIHQMVLHLERDGLIRRQAGMARSIELLIDHNCLPVLQPCHSVKTSVQRY
;
A
#
# COMPACT_ATOMS: atom_id res chain seq x y z
N MET A 1 19.29 -46.74 -28.11
CA MET A 1 19.23 -47.00 -26.65
C MET A 1 20.46 -46.27 -26.13
N ASP A 2 20.38 -45.00 -25.75
CA ASP A 2 19.53 -44.33 -24.75
C ASP A 2 19.06 -42.98 -25.31
N GLN A 3 17.77 -42.68 -25.40
CA GLN A 3 16.88 -42.24 -24.32
C GLN A 3 17.28 -40.89 -23.71
N GLN A 4 16.60 -39.85 -24.22
CA GLN A 4 15.93 -38.80 -23.46
C GLN A 4 16.75 -38.04 -22.40
N MET A 5 16.94 -36.73 -22.65
CA MET A 5 16.39 -35.71 -21.77
C MET A 5 16.04 -34.46 -22.59
N ASP A 6 14.79 -34.45 -23.08
CA ASP A 6 14.00 -33.24 -23.23
C ASP A 6 13.89 -32.57 -21.85
N GLN A 7 14.90 -31.79 -21.47
CA GLN A 7 14.72 -30.85 -20.40
C GLN A 7 14.01 -29.63 -20.98
N LYS A 8 12.69 -29.77 -21.02
CA LYS A 8 11.71 -28.70 -20.90
C LYS A 8 12.14 -27.81 -19.73
N SER A 9 13.06 -26.90 -19.98
CA SER A 9 13.45 -25.85 -19.05
C SER A 9 12.28 -24.90 -18.96
N MET A 10 11.34 -25.29 -18.09
CA MET A 10 10.43 -24.45 -17.35
C MET A 10 10.85 -23.00 -17.48
N ALA A 11 10.10 -22.29 -18.33
CA ALA A 11 9.86 -20.89 -18.08
C ALA A 11 9.37 -20.83 -16.64
N LEU A 12 10.29 -20.50 -15.72
CA LEU A 12 9.95 -19.83 -14.49
C LEU A 12 9.32 -18.49 -14.92
N SER A 13 8.07 -18.54 -15.36
CA SER A 13 7.11 -17.60 -14.83
C SER A 13 7.03 -17.91 -13.33
N GLU A 14 8.05 -17.46 -12.59
CA GLU A 14 7.82 -17.11 -11.19
C GLU A 14 6.54 -16.29 -11.21
N PRO A 15 5.52 -16.61 -10.39
CA PRO A 15 4.47 -15.63 -10.21
C PRO A 15 5.21 -14.35 -9.87
N ARG A 16 5.06 -13.29 -10.69
CA ARG A 16 5.36 -11.95 -10.20
C ARG A 16 4.51 -11.86 -8.94
N SER A 17 5.15 -12.06 -7.78
CA SER A 17 4.50 -12.49 -6.55
C SER A 17 3.24 -11.68 -6.37
N GLY A 18 2.09 -12.38 -6.34
CA GLY A 18 0.76 -11.84 -6.61
C GLY A 18 0.49 -10.55 -5.83
N CYS A 19 0.76 -9.41 -6.47
CA CYS A 19 0.46 -8.14 -5.88
C CYS A 19 -1.06 -8.04 -5.71
N PRO A 20 -1.55 -7.84 -4.48
CA PRO A 20 -2.98 -7.80 -4.24
C PRO A 20 -3.61 -6.68 -5.05
N GLY A 21 -4.82 -6.91 -5.56
CA GLY A 21 -5.55 -5.91 -6.34
C GLY A 21 -5.98 -4.75 -5.46
N PHE A 22 -5.23 -3.65 -5.49
CA PHE A 22 -5.59 -2.41 -4.83
C PHE A 22 -5.64 -1.24 -5.83
N THR A 23 -6.42 -0.22 -5.49
CA THR A 23 -6.54 1.01 -6.24
C THR A 23 -5.26 1.86 -6.12
N ASN A 24 -5.03 2.75 -7.09
CA ASN A 24 -3.90 3.69 -7.03
C ASN A 24 -3.85 4.45 -5.70
N LYS A 25 -4.99 4.90 -5.16
CA LYS A 25 -5.04 5.64 -3.90
C LYS A 25 -4.66 4.77 -2.70
N GLN A 26 -5.15 3.54 -2.63
CA GLN A 26 -4.76 2.58 -1.58
C GLN A 26 -3.26 2.28 -1.64
N GLY A 27 -2.73 2.04 -2.84
CA GLY A 27 -1.29 1.82 -3.04
C GLY A 27 -0.43 2.96 -2.51
N GLN A 28 -0.85 4.22 -2.69
CA GLN A 28 -0.15 5.38 -2.14
C GLN A 28 -0.14 5.41 -0.60
N TYR A 29 -1.22 4.98 0.05
CA TYR A 29 -1.27 4.87 1.51
C TYR A 29 -0.34 3.76 2.01
N LEU A 30 -0.31 2.62 1.33
CA LEU A 30 0.56 1.49 1.65
C LEU A 30 2.04 1.86 1.47
N ALA A 31 2.36 2.54 0.36
CA ALA A 31 3.70 3.07 0.09
C ALA A 31 4.14 4.07 1.17
N PHE A 32 3.23 4.93 1.64
CA PHE A 32 3.52 5.86 2.72
C PHE A 32 3.80 5.14 4.04
N ILE A 33 3.00 4.13 4.40
CA ILE A 33 3.21 3.35 5.63
C ILE A 33 4.59 2.70 5.64
N TRP A 34 4.99 2.09 4.51
CA TRP A 34 6.30 1.48 4.35
C TRP A 34 7.43 2.51 4.45
N ALA A 35 7.36 3.61 3.69
CA ALA A 35 8.39 4.65 3.68
C ALA A 35 8.53 5.32 5.06
N TYR A 36 7.41 5.54 5.77
CA TYR A 36 7.43 6.12 7.10
C TYR A 36 8.13 5.19 8.10
N GLY A 37 7.90 3.88 8.02
CA GLY A 37 8.60 2.87 8.82
C GLY A 37 10.10 2.85 8.53
N LEU A 38 10.50 2.98 7.26
CA LEU A 38 11.90 3.03 6.85
C LEU A 38 12.65 4.24 7.44
N ILE A 39 11.99 5.40 7.48
CA ILE A 39 12.62 6.65 7.95
C ILE A 39 12.57 6.78 9.48
N ASN A 40 11.43 6.44 10.09
CA ASN A 40 11.15 6.73 11.50
C ASN A 40 11.29 5.50 12.42
N ALA A 41 11.60 4.33 11.87
CA ALA A 41 11.64 3.04 12.57
C ALA A 41 10.36 2.73 13.39
N ARG A 42 9.24 3.34 13.01
CA ARG A 42 7.96 3.31 13.74
C ARG A 42 6.81 3.38 12.76
N ALA A 43 5.70 2.73 13.08
CA ALA A 43 4.47 2.86 12.31
C ALA A 43 3.89 4.30 12.38
N PRO A 44 3.34 4.83 11.28
CA PRO A 44 2.68 6.13 11.27
C PRO A 44 1.39 6.13 12.12
N ALA A 45 1.05 7.28 12.69
CA ALA A 45 -0.30 7.50 13.22
C ALA A 45 -1.25 8.00 12.11
N GLU A 46 -2.56 7.89 12.33
CA GLU A 46 -3.58 8.48 11.44
C GLU A 46 -3.32 9.98 11.22
N ARG A 47 -2.85 10.69 12.26
CA ARG A 47 -2.49 12.12 12.18
C ARG A 47 -1.32 12.38 11.23
N ASP A 48 -0.34 11.48 11.15
CA ASP A 48 0.80 11.64 10.24
C ASP A 48 0.35 11.49 8.79
N MET A 49 -0.52 10.50 8.52
CA MET A 49 -1.14 10.33 7.20
C MET A 49 -2.04 11.52 6.85
N GLN A 50 -2.80 12.03 7.82
CA GLN A 50 -3.64 13.21 7.64
C GLN A 50 -2.82 14.42 7.15
N ARG A 51 -1.65 14.64 7.78
CA ARG A 51 -0.74 15.74 7.43
C ARG A 51 -0.10 15.53 6.06
N PHE A 52 0.34 14.31 5.75
CA PHE A 52 1.00 14.01 4.48
C PHE A 52 0.02 14.09 3.29
N PHE A 53 -1.17 13.53 3.42
CA PHE A 53 -2.17 13.50 2.33
C PHE A 53 -3.09 14.72 2.30
N GLY A 54 -3.06 15.58 3.33
CA GLY A 54 -3.90 16.78 3.40
C GLY A 54 -5.40 16.49 3.47
N VAL A 55 -5.79 15.33 3.99
CA VAL A 55 -7.20 14.91 4.09
C VAL A 55 -7.74 15.09 5.51
N THR A 56 -9.04 14.86 5.71
CA THR A 56 -9.66 14.96 7.04
C THR A 56 -9.49 13.68 7.85
N ALA A 57 -9.50 13.79 9.19
CA ALA A 57 -9.45 12.65 10.11
C ALA A 57 -10.46 11.53 9.78
N PRO A 58 -11.76 11.80 9.53
CA PRO A 58 -12.70 10.74 9.13
C PRO A 58 -12.32 10.06 7.80
N SER A 59 -11.72 10.78 6.85
CA SER A 59 -11.31 10.22 5.56
C SER A 59 -10.15 9.22 5.71
N ILE A 60 -9.15 9.57 6.53
CA ILE A 60 -8.06 8.63 6.87
C ILE A 60 -8.63 7.42 7.57
N HIS A 61 -9.48 7.63 8.57
CA HIS A 61 -10.05 6.54 9.36
C HIS A 61 -10.80 5.55 8.46
N GLN A 62 -11.64 6.04 7.55
CA GLN A 62 -12.34 5.20 6.57
C GLN A 62 -11.37 4.48 5.61
N MET A 63 -10.31 5.15 5.13
CA MET A 63 -9.29 4.51 4.28
C MET A 63 -8.57 3.39 5.03
N VAL A 64 -8.17 3.62 6.28
CA VAL A 64 -7.50 2.64 7.13
C VAL A 64 -8.40 1.43 7.39
N LEU A 65 -9.69 1.64 7.70
CA LEU A 65 -10.67 0.56 7.84
C LEU A 65 -10.82 -0.25 6.56
N HIS A 66 -10.77 0.40 5.40
CA HIS A 66 -10.89 -0.29 4.12
C HIS A 66 -9.65 -1.14 3.83
N LEU A 67 -8.44 -0.60 4.04
CA LEU A 67 -7.19 -1.36 3.91
C LEU A 67 -7.11 -2.55 4.88
N GLU A 68 -7.67 -2.41 6.09
CA GLU A 68 -7.78 -3.48 7.08
C GLU A 68 -8.75 -4.58 6.61
N ARG A 69 -9.91 -4.20 6.08
CA ARG A 69 -10.90 -5.13 5.51
C ARG A 69 -10.37 -5.90 4.30
N ASP A 70 -9.57 -5.24 3.47
CA ASP A 70 -8.92 -5.85 2.31
C ASP A 70 -7.72 -6.74 2.71
N GLY A 71 -7.37 -6.80 3.99
CA GLY A 71 -6.24 -7.60 4.49
C GLY A 71 -4.87 -7.08 4.06
N LEU A 72 -4.78 -5.83 3.60
CA LEU A 72 -3.53 -5.19 3.14
C LEU A 72 -2.70 -4.68 4.32
N ILE A 73 -3.37 -4.31 5.40
CA ILE A 73 -2.76 -3.87 6.66
C ILE A 73 -3.39 -4.60 7.84
N ARG A 74 -2.64 -4.67 8.93
CA ARG A 74 -3.15 -5.02 10.26
C ARG A 74 -3.06 -3.80 11.16
N ARG A 75 -4.03 -3.62 12.04
CA ARG A 75 -3.94 -2.60 13.11
C ARG A 75 -4.58 -3.07 14.40
N GLN A 76 -4.30 -2.36 15.47
CA GLN A 76 -5.01 -2.49 16.73
C GLN A 76 -5.95 -1.30 16.93
N ALA A 77 -7.26 -1.58 17.06
CA ALA A 77 -8.26 -0.54 17.29
C ALA A 77 -7.96 0.24 18.59
N GLY A 78 -8.04 1.56 18.53
CA GLY A 78 -7.79 2.43 19.69
C GLY A 78 -6.32 2.67 20.02
N MET A 79 -5.37 2.03 19.33
CA MET A 79 -3.94 2.30 19.49
C MET A 79 -3.35 3.04 18.29
N ALA A 80 -2.86 4.26 18.55
CA ALA A 80 -2.11 5.00 17.57
C ALA A 80 -0.77 4.30 17.30
N ARG A 81 -0.37 4.25 16.02
CA ARG A 81 0.93 3.69 15.58
C ARG A 81 1.06 2.18 15.77
N SER A 82 -0.03 1.47 15.54
CA SER A 82 -0.09 0.00 15.53
C SER A 82 -0.36 -0.55 14.12
N ILE A 83 -0.16 0.25 13.07
CA ILE A 83 -0.40 -0.15 11.69
C ILE A 83 0.80 -0.95 11.19
N GLU A 84 0.56 -2.19 10.79
CA GLU A 84 1.52 -3.12 10.22
C GLU A 84 1.14 -3.41 8.77
N LEU A 85 2.11 -3.36 7.87
CA LEU A 85 1.91 -3.67 6.46
C LEU A 85 2.02 -5.18 6.25
N LEU A 86 1.00 -5.79 5.63
CA LEU A 86 0.98 -7.23 5.36
C LEU A 86 1.37 -7.59 3.93
N ILE A 87 1.67 -6.59 3.09
CA ILE A 87 2.00 -6.77 1.69
C ILE A 87 3.49 -6.56 1.43
N ASP A 88 4.00 -7.23 0.41
CA ASP A 88 5.40 -7.06 0.02
C ASP A 88 5.65 -5.68 -0.59
N HIS A 89 6.78 -5.10 -0.21
CA HIS A 89 7.21 -3.79 -0.66
C HIS A 89 7.46 -3.69 -2.17
N ASN A 90 7.82 -4.80 -2.84
CA ASN A 90 8.01 -4.79 -4.30
C ASN A 90 6.70 -4.58 -5.08
N CYS A 91 5.55 -4.79 -4.42
CA CYS A 91 4.25 -4.53 -4.99
C CYS A 91 3.80 -3.07 -4.80
N LEU A 92 4.46 -2.30 -3.95
CA LEU A 92 4.05 -0.93 -3.66
C LEU A 92 4.36 -0.01 -4.84
N PRO A 93 3.42 0.88 -5.21
CA PRO A 93 3.75 1.92 -6.17
C PRO A 93 4.76 2.90 -5.54
N VAL A 94 5.50 3.61 -6.40
CA VAL A 94 6.33 4.72 -5.95
C VAL A 94 5.46 5.75 -5.23
N LEU A 95 5.87 6.15 -4.03
CA LEU A 95 5.19 7.15 -3.23
C LEU A 95 5.22 8.48 -3.99
N GLN A 96 4.06 8.92 -4.45
CA GLN A 96 3.90 10.21 -5.10
C GLN A 96 3.66 11.26 -4.03
N PRO A 97 4.44 12.37 -4.02
CA PRO A 97 4.10 13.51 -3.18
C PRO A 97 2.69 13.99 -3.57
N CYS A 98 1.90 14.39 -2.58
CA CYS A 98 0.50 14.75 -2.76
C CYS A 98 0.32 15.81 -3.87
N HIS A 99 0.01 15.34 -5.08
CA HIS A 99 -0.30 16.22 -6.21
C HIS A 99 -1.74 16.70 -6.06
N SER A 100 -1.84 17.98 -5.69
CA SER A 100 -2.90 18.93 -5.98
C SER A 100 -4.29 18.34 -6.26
N VAL A 101 -5.19 18.53 -5.29
CA VAL A 101 -6.63 18.38 -5.52
C VAL A 101 -6.97 19.09 -6.83
N LYS A 102 -7.42 18.34 -7.84
CA LYS A 102 -8.11 18.90 -9.00
C LYS A 102 -9.42 19.49 -8.47
N THR A 103 -9.33 20.67 -7.89
CA THR A 103 -10.48 21.50 -7.54
C THR A 103 -11.08 21.96 -8.87
N SER A 104 -11.81 21.08 -9.54
CA SER A 104 -12.79 21.49 -10.54
C SER A 104 -13.97 22.07 -9.76
N VAL A 105 -13.78 23.27 -9.24
CA VAL A 105 -14.90 24.14 -8.89
C VAL A 105 -15.25 24.82 -10.20
N GLN A 106 -16.19 24.23 -10.94
CA GLN A 106 -16.98 25.00 -11.89
C GLN A 106 -17.78 26.00 -11.04
N ARG A 107 -17.21 27.19 -10.84
CA ARG A 107 -17.97 28.34 -10.38
C ARG A 107 -18.94 28.69 -11.52
N TYR A 108 -20.22 28.49 -11.25
CA TYR A 108 -21.32 29.08 -12.00
C TYR A 108 -21.58 30.50 -11.49
#